data_AF-A0A936JRS3-F1
#
_entry.id   AF-A0A936JRS3-F1
#
_cell.length_a   1.000
_cell.length_b   1.000
_cell.length_c   1.000
_cell.angle_alpha   90.00
_cell.angle_beta   90.00
_cell.angle_gamma   90.00
#
_symmetry.space_group_name_H-M   'P 1'
#
loop_
_entity.id
_entity.type
_entity.pdbx_description
1 polymer ?
#
loop_
_entity_poly.entity_id
_entity_poly.type
_entity_poly.pdbx_seq_one_letter_code
_entity_poly.pdbx_strand_id
1 'polypeptide(L)'
;MTSISPLTLVSCCLALLPLAGCRSGSSTDAAANDAGPKEVLTAKGKVLEAAENQADPDAGTKAQAAQKERVDIPEGSMVAGSVPGDKGRDPVLEPAEMEVDIGAFTIDRYLYPNDPTKPPVTGVSRAKAAELCEQAGGRLCTELEWERACKGPEGTTYAGSSAWDAKCAKEPTSCASGFGVLGMGAAHREWTSSEVQPIEDMQPRAAAVRGASAKATATDHRCARRTAIDPAATAADLGFRCCRGAPNAVQIPSPKWDQTYKRVEIAPSDLAEMFTSVPALASLGTNLTYFKEPDDVNSVLARGDAGTAPANTVLTTSALAWNPVPGEQIVVVAGRADKDSFIVAMHRLPKDRYRIASTLVLKNEKGPVVLGFNGYVRKRLSWATCWDCRGESGNVTYRDDGRVVITQK
;
A
#
# COMPACT_ATOMS: atom_id res chain seq x y z
N MET A 1 -84.80 35.41 -30.73
CA MET A 1 -84.21 35.39 -32.08
C MET A 1 -82.92 36.17 -32.05
N THR A 2 -81.79 35.49 -31.92
CA THR A 2 -80.47 35.90 -32.42
C THR A 2 -79.49 34.75 -32.18
N SER A 3 -78.70 34.50 -33.22
CA SER A 3 -77.88 33.32 -33.48
C SER A 3 -76.66 33.18 -32.57
N ILE A 4 -76.33 31.96 -32.14
CA ILE A 4 -74.99 31.58 -31.66
C ILE A 4 -74.60 30.22 -32.26
N SER A 5 -73.43 30.22 -32.91
CA SER A 5 -72.80 29.15 -33.69
C SER A 5 -72.44 27.87 -32.89
N PRO A 6 -72.27 26.71 -33.57
CA PRO A 6 -71.89 25.46 -32.92
C PRO A 6 -70.38 25.40 -32.63
N LEU A 7 -70.07 24.96 -31.41
CA LEU A 7 -68.72 24.77 -30.88
C LEU A 7 -68.13 23.46 -31.44
N THR A 8 -66.93 23.57 -31.99
CA THR A 8 -66.11 22.49 -32.54
C THR A 8 -65.72 21.47 -31.47
N LEU A 9 -65.95 20.18 -31.75
CA LEU A 9 -65.52 19.05 -30.93
C LEU A 9 -63.99 18.92 -31.01
N VAL A 10 -63.27 19.17 -29.92
CA VAL A 10 -61.84 18.83 -29.78
C VAL A 10 -61.75 17.60 -28.88
N SER A 11 -61.29 16.49 -29.48
CA SER A 11 -61.01 15.22 -28.81
C SER A 11 -59.79 15.40 -27.90
N CYS A 12 -59.99 15.26 -26.59
CA CYS A 12 -58.94 15.34 -25.58
C CYS A 12 -58.39 13.93 -25.34
N CYS A 13 -57.26 13.60 -25.97
CA CYS A 13 -56.51 12.38 -25.66
C CYS A 13 -55.88 12.51 -24.26
N LEU A 14 -56.45 11.80 -23.28
CA LEU A 14 -55.79 11.52 -22.00
C LEU A 14 -54.54 10.67 -22.25
N ALA A 15 -53.36 11.30 -22.16
CA ALA A 15 -52.11 10.57 -22.01
C ALA A 15 -51.96 10.15 -20.53
N LEU A 16 -52.03 8.84 -20.28
CA LEU A 16 -51.65 8.21 -19.03
C LEU A 16 -50.14 8.40 -18.80
N LEU A 17 -49.78 9.32 -17.90
CA LEU A 17 -48.44 9.44 -17.34
C LEU A 17 -48.23 8.34 -16.29
N PRO A 18 -47.21 7.45 -16.44
CA PRO A 18 -46.84 6.54 -15.36
C PRO A 18 -46.16 7.33 -14.24
N LEU A 19 -46.66 7.17 -13.02
CA LEU A 19 -46.03 7.62 -11.79
C LEU A 19 -44.60 7.06 -11.72
N ALA A 20 -43.61 7.91 -11.96
CA ALA A 20 -42.21 7.61 -11.68
C ALA A 20 -42.04 7.54 -10.15
N GLY A 21 -42.04 6.31 -9.62
CA GLY A 21 -41.70 6.06 -8.23
C GLY A 21 -40.25 6.48 -7.98
N CYS A 22 -40.05 7.39 -7.02
CA CYS A 22 -38.75 7.67 -6.43
C CYS A 22 -38.19 6.39 -5.82
N ARG A 23 -37.31 5.69 -6.56
CA ARG A 23 -36.42 4.69 -5.97
C ARG A 23 -35.35 5.46 -5.20
N SER A 24 -35.53 5.56 -3.89
CA SER A 24 -34.44 5.81 -2.96
C SER A 24 -33.41 4.70 -3.13
N GLY A 25 -32.34 4.98 -3.87
CA GLY A 25 -31.19 4.09 -3.98
C GLY A 25 -30.50 4.00 -2.62
N SER A 26 -30.85 2.98 -1.85
CA SER A 26 -30.09 2.57 -0.67
C SER A 26 -28.71 2.11 -1.14
N SER A 27 -27.67 2.80 -0.70
CA SER A 27 -26.25 2.51 -0.99
C SER A 27 -25.72 1.28 -0.24
N THR A 28 -26.56 0.30 0.07
CA THR A 28 -26.22 -0.85 0.93
C THR A 28 -25.90 -2.15 0.18
N ASP A 29 -26.19 -2.22 -1.13
CA ASP A 29 -26.10 -3.48 -1.89
C ASP A 29 -24.89 -3.58 -2.84
N ALA A 30 -24.06 -2.53 -2.94
CA ALA A 30 -22.87 -2.54 -3.81
C ALA A 30 -21.68 -3.33 -3.21
N ALA A 31 -21.71 -3.64 -1.92
CA ALA A 31 -20.62 -4.35 -1.23
C ALA A 31 -20.61 -5.87 -1.45
N ALA A 32 -21.70 -6.46 -1.98
CA ALA A 32 -21.86 -7.91 -2.08
C ALA A 32 -21.67 -8.49 -3.49
N ASN A 33 -21.83 -7.68 -4.55
CA ASN A 33 -21.95 -8.20 -5.91
C ASN A 33 -20.72 -7.89 -6.77
N ASP A 34 -19.80 -8.84 -6.84
CA ASP A 34 -18.77 -8.95 -7.89
C ASP A 34 -19.41 -9.42 -9.21
N ALA A 35 -20.35 -8.62 -9.74
CA ALA A 35 -21.09 -8.89 -10.97
C ALA A 35 -20.46 -8.19 -12.20
N GLY A 36 -19.26 -7.61 -12.05
CA GLY A 36 -18.55 -6.94 -13.14
C GLY A 36 -17.77 -7.92 -14.02
N PRO A 37 -17.42 -7.53 -15.26
CA PRO A 37 -16.49 -8.29 -16.08
C PRO A 37 -15.14 -8.42 -15.37
N LYS A 38 -14.53 -9.61 -15.48
CA LYS A 38 -13.24 -9.89 -14.87
C LYS A 38 -12.17 -8.99 -15.47
N GLU A 39 -11.36 -8.36 -14.63
CA GLU A 39 -10.20 -7.60 -15.10
C GLU A 39 -9.10 -8.57 -15.50
N VAL A 40 -8.63 -8.46 -16.74
CA VAL A 40 -7.48 -9.23 -17.22
C VAL A 40 -6.21 -8.53 -16.75
N LEU A 41 -5.43 -9.25 -15.95
CA LEU A 41 -4.14 -8.81 -15.45
C LEU A 41 -3.03 -9.43 -16.29
N THR A 42 -2.02 -8.64 -16.60
CA THR A 42 -0.81 -9.07 -17.31
C THR A 42 0.38 -8.97 -16.39
N ALA A 43 1.28 -9.96 -16.40
CA ALA A 43 2.54 -9.89 -15.69
C ALA A 43 3.58 -9.10 -16.49
N LYS A 44 4.31 -8.17 -15.87
CA LYS A 44 5.50 -7.57 -16.49
C LYS A 44 6.74 -7.81 -15.65
N GLY A 45 7.72 -8.47 -16.26
CA GLY A 45 9.01 -8.75 -15.63
C GLY A 45 8.94 -9.83 -14.55
N LYS A 46 10.07 -10.03 -13.86
CA LYS A 46 10.18 -11.05 -12.80
C LYS A 46 9.37 -10.65 -11.57
N VAL A 47 8.75 -11.64 -10.94
CA VAL A 47 8.10 -11.47 -9.63
C VAL A 47 9.18 -11.35 -8.57
N LEU A 48 9.00 -10.40 -7.67
CA LEU A 48 9.89 -10.23 -6.53
C LEU A 48 9.57 -11.30 -5.47
N GLU A 49 10.61 -11.84 -4.85
CA GLU A 49 10.47 -12.68 -3.65
C GLU A 49 9.79 -11.93 -2.51
N ALA A 50 9.15 -12.70 -1.63
CA ALA A 50 8.61 -12.18 -0.37
C ALA A 50 9.72 -11.47 0.41
N ALA A 51 9.41 -10.33 1.03
CA ALA A 51 10.41 -9.52 1.71
C ALA A 51 11.09 -10.29 2.86
N GLU A 52 10.39 -11.25 3.48
CA GLU A 52 10.90 -12.14 4.52
C GLU A 52 12.00 -13.08 4.01
N ASN A 53 11.99 -13.41 2.72
CA ASN A 53 12.98 -14.29 2.09
C ASN A 53 14.19 -13.53 1.55
N GLN A 54 14.13 -12.19 1.50
CA GLN A 54 15.25 -11.37 1.05
C GLN A 54 16.32 -11.34 2.13
N ALA A 55 17.56 -11.64 1.74
CA ALA A 55 18.71 -11.46 2.62
C ALA A 55 18.83 -9.98 2.99
N ASP A 56 18.97 -9.68 4.28
CA ASP A 56 19.23 -8.32 4.71
C ASP A 56 20.62 -7.91 4.19
N PRO A 57 20.74 -6.78 3.47
CA PRO A 57 22.04 -6.36 2.94
C PRO A 57 22.99 -5.96 4.07
N ASP A 58 24.30 -5.95 3.80
CA ASP A 58 25.29 -5.53 4.79
C ASP A 58 24.99 -4.12 5.32
N ALA A 59 24.96 -3.99 6.65
CA ALA A 59 24.75 -2.72 7.32
C ALA A 59 26.03 -1.88 7.29
N GLY A 60 25.97 -0.70 6.68
CA GLY A 60 27.06 0.26 6.74
C GLY A 60 26.91 1.36 5.69
N THR A 61 26.70 2.60 6.14
CA THR A 61 26.74 3.74 5.22
C THR A 61 28.14 3.92 4.67
N LYS A 62 28.25 4.02 3.34
CA LYS A 62 29.49 4.45 2.64
C LYS A 62 29.47 5.94 2.33
N ALA A 63 28.39 6.63 2.66
CA ALA A 63 28.23 8.03 2.33
C ALA A 63 29.08 8.91 3.26
N GLN A 64 29.63 9.97 2.68
CA GLN A 64 30.43 10.95 3.41
C GLN A 64 29.55 12.15 3.74
N ALA A 65 29.73 12.70 4.95
CA ALA A 65 29.06 13.92 5.32
C ALA A 65 29.51 15.09 4.44
N ALA A 66 28.58 15.96 4.06
CA ALA A 66 28.92 17.21 3.38
C ALA A 66 29.83 18.06 4.29
N GLN A 67 30.74 18.87 3.75
CA GLN A 67 31.58 19.73 4.60
C GLN A 67 30.86 21.01 5.04
N LYS A 68 29.94 21.50 4.21
CA LYS A 68 29.17 22.72 4.46
C LYS A 68 28.04 22.49 5.46
N GLU A 69 27.64 23.54 6.16
CA GLU A 69 26.47 23.50 7.06
C GLU A 69 25.16 23.30 6.29
N ARG A 70 25.12 23.65 5.01
CA ARG A 70 23.97 23.46 4.14
C ARG A 70 24.36 22.59 2.95
N VAL A 71 23.43 21.73 2.54
CA VAL A 71 23.61 20.76 1.47
C VAL A 71 22.70 21.14 0.31
N ASP A 72 23.29 21.32 -0.87
CA ASP A 72 22.54 21.55 -2.10
C ASP A 72 22.08 20.20 -2.66
N ILE A 73 20.76 20.03 -2.79
CA ILE A 73 20.14 18.86 -3.37
C ILE A 73 19.80 19.21 -4.83
N PRO A 74 20.42 18.56 -5.83
CA PRO A 74 20.16 18.86 -7.22
C PRO A 74 18.74 18.44 -7.60
N GLU A 75 18.21 19.10 -8.63
CA GLU A 75 16.97 18.66 -9.26
C GLU A 75 17.09 17.23 -9.79
N GLY A 76 15.97 16.53 -9.86
CA GLY A 76 15.89 15.24 -10.52
C GLY A 76 14.77 14.37 -9.99
N SER A 77 14.61 13.22 -10.64
CA SER A 77 13.57 12.26 -10.29
C SER A 77 13.94 11.43 -9.06
N MET A 78 12.93 10.93 -8.36
CA MET A 78 13.07 9.89 -7.35
C MET A 78 11.81 9.02 -7.32
N VAL A 79 11.94 7.83 -6.73
CA VAL A 79 10.80 6.99 -6.37
C VAL A 79 10.47 7.25 -4.90
N ALA A 80 9.35 7.92 -4.62
CA ALA A 80 8.85 8.17 -3.28
C ALA A 80 8.06 6.98 -2.72
N GLY A 81 8.07 6.83 -1.40
CA GLY A 81 7.46 5.72 -0.68
C GLY A 81 8.28 4.43 -0.72
N SER A 82 7.60 3.30 -0.64
CA SER A 82 8.20 1.97 -0.47
C SER A 82 7.55 0.94 -1.38
N VAL A 83 8.18 -0.22 -1.50
CA VAL A 83 7.68 -1.31 -2.35
C VAL A 83 6.58 -2.05 -1.57
N PRO A 84 5.39 -2.29 -2.15
CA PRO A 84 4.37 -3.14 -1.53
C PRO A 84 4.96 -4.46 -1.01
N GLY A 85 4.61 -4.83 0.23
CA GLY A 85 5.18 -5.97 0.94
C GLY A 85 6.55 -5.74 1.63
N ASP A 86 7.16 -4.55 1.55
CA ASP A 86 8.38 -4.25 2.32
C ASP A 86 8.15 -4.37 3.83
N LYS A 87 9.17 -4.86 4.56
CA LYS A 87 9.13 -5.00 6.01
C LYS A 87 8.81 -3.64 6.69
N GLY A 88 7.72 -3.62 7.44
CA GLY A 88 7.27 -2.45 8.20
C GLY A 88 6.67 -1.30 7.37
N ARG A 89 6.39 -1.53 6.08
CA ARG A 89 5.62 -0.59 5.25
C ARG A 89 4.22 -0.39 5.81
N ASP A 90 3.77 0.86 5.85
CA ASP A 90 2.37 1.20 6.08
C ASP A 90 1.69 1.62 4.76
N PRO A 91 0.85 0.78 4.13
CA PRO A 91 0.18 1.12 2.86
C PRO A 91 -0.73 2.35 2.91
N VAL A 92 -1.22 2.69 4.10
CA VAL A 92 -2.14 3.80 4.31
C VAL A 92 -1.39 5.13 4.19
N LEU A 93 -0.14 5.16 4.61
CA LEU A 93 0.67 6.37 4.68
C LEU A 93 1.74 6.43 3.59
N GLU A 94 2.34 5.30 3.25
CA GLU A 94 3.47 5.19 2.32
C GLU A 94 2.98 4.87 0.90
N PRO A 95 3.20 5.77 -0.08
CA PRO A 95 2.78 5.51 -1.45
C PRO A 95 3.55 4.31 -2.04
N ALA A 96 2.91 3.56 -2.93
CA ALA A 96 3.54 2.48 -3.66
C ALA A 96 4.38 3.03 -4.81
N GLU A 97 5.70 3.09 -4.62
CA GLU A 97 6.70 3.49 -5.63
C GLU A 97 6.27 4.67 -6.53
N MET A 98 5.98 5.81 -5.92
CA MET A 98 5.51 6.99 -6.63
C MET A 98 6.68 7.73 -7.30
N GLU A 99 6.75 7.68 -8.62
CA GLU A 99 7.73 8.46 -9.40
C GLU A 99 7.40 9.95 -9.32
N VAL A 100 8.36 10.77 -8.87
CA VAL A 100 8.21 12.22 -8.72
C VAL A 100 9.48 12.95 -9.14
N ASP A 101 9.31 14.10 -9.79
CA ASP A 101 10.38 15.04 -10.06
C ASP A 101 10.45 16.08 -8.93
N ILE A 102 11.66 16.27 -8.40
CA ILE A 102 11.93 17.22 -7.33
C ILE A 102 12.90 18.27 -7.87
N GLY A 103 12.47 19.52 -7.87
CA GLY A 103 13.31 20.66 -8.20
C GLY A 103 14.40 20.88 -7.16
N ALA A 104 15.48 21.56 -7.57
CA ALA A 104 16.62 21.81 -6.70
C ALA A 104 16.24 22.64 -5.46
N PHE A 105 16.84 22.30 -4.32
CA PHE A 105 16.67 23.01 -3.06
C PHE A 105 17.92 22.85 -2.19
N THR A 106 18.05 23.69 -1.18
CA THR A 106 19.12 23.57 -0.17
C THR A 106 18.50 23.12 1.15
N ILE A 107 19.13 22.20 1.86
CA ILE A 107 18.68 21.68 3.16
C ILE A 107 19.77 21.85 4.23
N ASP A 108 19.35 22.09 5.48
CA ASP A 108 20.25 22.07 6.63
C ASP A 108 20.89 20.67 6.79
N ARG A 109 22.20 20.63 7.02
CA ARG A 109 22.97 19.39 7.20
C ARG A 109 22.57 18.67 8.48
N TYR A 110 22.30 19.41 9.56
CA TYR A 110 21.87 18.91 10.86
C TYR A 110 20.42 19.34 11.15
N LEU A 111 19.81 18.79 12.20
CA LEU A 111 18.57 19.36 12.74
C LEU A 111 18.78 20.81 13.18
N TYR A 112 17.71 21.61 13.16
CA TYR A 112 17.74 22.99 13.64
C TYR A 112 18.31 23.04 15.07
N PRO A 113 19.28 23.92 15.37
CA PRO A 113 19.66 25.15 14.65
C PRO A 113 20.73 24.99 13.55
N ASN A 114 20.95 23.77 13.07
CA ASN A 114 21.97 23.43 12.06
C ASN A 114 23.42 23.68 12.52
N ASP A 115 23.66 23.43 13.81
CA ASP A 115 24.94 23.65 14.48
C ASP A 115 25.26 22.41 15.33
N PRO A 116 26.29 21.61 15.01
CA PRO A 116 26.61 20.39 15.72
C PRO A 116 27.11 20.62 17.16
N THR A 117 27.42 21.87 17.52
CA THR A 117 27.82 22.22 18.90
C THR A 117 26.63 22.50 19.82
N LYS A 118 25.41 22.57 19.26
CA LYS A 118 24.18 22.84 20.00
C LYS A 118 23.24 21.63 19.94
N PRO A 119 22.46 21.39 21.00
CA PRO A 119 21.42 20.37 20.93
C PRO A 119 20.36 20.75 19.89
N PRO A 120 19.78 19.76 19.17
CA PRO A 120 18.62 20.01 18.32
C PRO A 120 17.45 20.61 19.10
N VAL A 121 16.75 21.56 18.49
CA VAL A 121 15.49 22.07 19.06
C VAL A 121 14.40 21.05 18.79
N THR A 122 13.82 20.51 19.87
CA THR A 122 12.67 19.60 19.83
C THR A 122 11.54 20.10 20.74
N GLY A 123 10.42 19.39 20.78
CA GLY A 123 9.32 19.73 21.69
C GLY A 123 8.55 20.98 21.29
N VAL A 124 8.63 21.38 20.02
CA VAL A 124 7.91 22.53 19.46
C VAL A 124 6.82 22.07 18.50
N SER A 125 5.75 22.86 18.38
CA SER A 125 4.68 22.60 17.41
C SER A 125 5.17 22.82 15.98
N ARG A 126 4.43 22.30 14.99
CA ARG A 126 4.78 22.51 13.58
C ARG A 126 4.81 23.99 13.19
N ALA A 127 3.87 24.77 13.73
CA ALA A 127 3.80 26.21 13.50
C ALA A 127 5.05 26.93 14.05
N LYS A 128 5.51 26.55 15.25
CA LYS A 128 6.72 27.14 15.83
C LYS A 128 7.99 26.72 15.06
N ALA A 129 8.05 25.47 14.60
CA ALA A 129 9.14 25.00 13.74
C ALA A 129 9.21 25.78 12.42
N ALA A 130 8.06 26.07 11.79
CA ALA A 130 7.98 26.91 10.60
C ALA A 130 8.48 28.33 10.85
N GLU A 131 8.02 28.98 11.93
CA GLU A 131 8.44 30.32 12.33
C GLU A 131 9.97 30.41 12.53
N LEU A 132 10.57 29.41 13.19
CA LEU A 132 12.03 29.36 13.41
C LEU A 132 12.81 29.17 12.10
N CYS A 133 12.29 28.38 11.15
CA CYS A 133 12.90 28.29 9.83
C CYS A 133 12.81 29.59 9.04
N GLU A 134 11.68 30.31 9.12
CA GLU A 134 11.51 31.61 8.49
C GLU A 134 12.50 32.65 9.05
N GLN A 135 12.65 32.69 10.39
CA GLN A 135 13.65 33.54 11.06
C GLN A 135 15.09 33.22 10.64
N ALA A 136 15.37 31.96 10.32
CA ALA A 136 16.67 31.51 9.79
C ALA A 136 16.81 31.66 8.26
N GLY A 137 15.91 32.42 7.61
CA GLY A 137 15.93 32.69 6.18
C GLY A 137 15.63 31.46 5.32
N GLY A 138 14.80 30.55 5.81
CA GLY A 138 14.36 29.36 5.11
C GLY A 138 12.89 29.05 5.36
N ARG A 139 12.52 27.78 5.23
CA ARG A 139 11.17 27.24 5.45
C ARG A 139 11.29 25.82 5.97
N LEU A 140 10.22 25.26 6.49
CA LEU A 140 10.17 23.80 6.69
C LEU A 140 10.34 23.09 5.33
N CYS A 141 11.05 21.98 5.35
CA CYS A 141 11.12 21.07 4.22
C CYS A 141 9.75 20.43 3.97
N THR A 142 9.42 20.18 2.70
CA THR A 142 8.30 19.30 2.35
C THR A 142 8.69 17.84 2.65
N GLU A 143 7.72 16.95 2.78
CA GLU A 143 8.01 15.54 3.06
C GLU A 143 8.77 14.83 1.93
N LEU A 144 8.58 15.25 0.67
CA LEU A 144 9.29 14.69 -0.47
C LEU A 144 10.72 15.25 -0.60
N GLU A 145 10.94 16.51 -0.23
CA GLU A 145 12.30 17.05 -0.08
C GLU A 145 13.08 16.30 1.00
N TRP A 146 12.44 16.05 2.15
CA TRP A 146 13.04 15.27 3.23
C TRP A 146 13.36 13.84 2.77
N GLU A 147 12.42 13.19 2.08
CA GLU A 147 12.63 11.83 1.56
C GLU A 147 13.77 11.76 0.55
N ARG A 148 13.83 12.71 -0.38
CA ARG A 148 14.92 12.82 -1.36
C ARG A 148 16.27 12.97 -0.66
N ALA A 149 16.34 13.87 0.30
CA ALA A 149 17.55 14.11 1.09
C ALA A 149 17.99 12.87 1.86
N CYS A 150 17.04 12.06 2.34
CA CYS A 150 17.31 10.81 3.07
C CYS A 150 17.79 9.70 2.14
N LYS A 151 17.03 9.42 1.07
CA LYS A 151 17.29 8.34 0.12
C LYS A 151 18.59 8.54 -0.67
N GLY A 152 19.02 9.78 -0.86
CA GLY A 152 20.20 10.06 -1.67
C GLY A 152 19.97 9.80 -3.17
N PRO A 153 21.00 10.02 -4.00
CA PRO A 153 20.90 9.80 -5.45
C PRO A 153 20.67 8.33 -5.83
N GLU A 154 21.10 7.38 -5.00
CA GLU A 154 20.94 5.95 -5.23
C GLU A 154 19.58 5.40 -4.75
N GLY A 155 18.73 6.22 -4.13
CA GLY A 155 17.40 5.77 -3.72
C GLY A 155 17.38 4.79 -2.55
N THR A 156 18.37 4.84 -1.65
CA THR A 156 18.56 3.82 -0.61
C THR A 156 17.45 3.80 0.45
N THR A 157 17.15 2.62 0.98
CA THR A 157 16.10 2.41 2.00
C THR A 157 16.34 3.21 3.28
N TYR A 158 17.61 3.35 3.67
CA TYR A 158 18.07 4.14 4.82
C TYR A 158 19.07 5.20 4.36
N ALA A 159 19.37 6.17 5.20
CA ALA A 159 20.32 7.23 4.85
C ALA A 159 21.71 6.64 4.52
N GLY A 160 22.07 6.65 3.24
CA GLY A 160 23.37 6.22 2.72
C GLY A 160 23.61 4.71 2.73
N SER A 161 22.58 3.89 2.98
CA SER A 161 22.69 2.43 3.08
C SER A 161 21.37 1.73 2.77
N SER A 162 21.43 0.52 2.21
CA SER A 162 20.27 -0.35 2.02
C SER A 162 19.81 -1.07 3.29
N ALA A 163 20.66 -1.13 4.32
CA ALA A 163 20.36 -1.68 5.64
C ALA A 163 20.53 -0.65 6.76
N TRP A 164 19.75 -0.85 7.84
CA TRP A 164 19.80 -0.01 9.03
C TRP A 164 21.07 -0.26 9.84
N ASP A 165 21.80 0.80 10.19
CA ASP A 165 22.92 0.76 11.11
C ASP A 165 22.48 1.30 12.48
N ALA A 166 22.39 0.41 13.47
CA ALA A 166 21.92 0.76 14.81
C ALA A 166 22.79 1.82 15.52
N LYS A 167 24.03 2.05 15.06
CA LYS A 167 24.86 3.16 15.60
C LYS A 167 24.23 4.52 15.30
N CYS A 168 23.47 4.65 14.22
CA CYS A 168 22.86 5.92 13.82
C CYS A 168 21.84 6.43 14.85
N ALA A 169 21.17 5.55 15.59
CA ALA A 169 20.30 5.95 16.70
C ALA A 169 21.07 6.56 17.89
N LYS A 170 22.34 6.19 18.06
CA LYS A 170 23.21 6.65 19.15
C LYS A 170 24.07 7.85 18.74
N GLU A 171 24.53 7.84 17.50
CA GLU A 171 25.47 8.80 16.92
C GLU A 171 24.93 9.34 15.57
N PRO A 172 23.81 10.08 15.55
CA PRO A 172 23.17 10.53 14.29
C PRO A 172 24.10 11.36 13.41
N THR A 173 24.99 12.13 14.02
CA THR A 173 25.96 13.00 13.32
C THR A 173 27.06 12.23 12.60
N SER A 174 27.19 10.93 12.83
CA SER A 174 28.10 10.04 12.10
C SER A 174 27.46 9.41 10.85
N CYS A 175 26.15 9.56 10.68
CA CYS A 175 25.38 8.89 9.63
C CYS A 175 24.91 9.88 8.57
N ALA A 176 25.57 9.86 7.41
CA ALA A 176 25.23 10.68 6.25
C ALA A 176 24.32 9.93 5.28
N SER A 177 23.39 10.66 4.66
CA SER A 177 22.72 10.23 3.43
C SER A 177 23.67 10.32 2.24
N GLY A 178 23.28 9.76 1.09
CA GLY A 178 24.07 9.85 -0.15
C GLY A 178 24.33 11.29 -0.64
N PHE A 179 23.52 12.27 -0.20
CA PHE A 179 23.78 13.70 -0.45
C PHE A 179 24.64 14.38 0.64
N GLY A 180 25.01 13.67 1.70
CA GLY A 180 25.83 14.20 2.79
C GLY A 180 25.06 14.87 3.93
N VAL A 181 23.73 14.69 3.99
CA VAL A 181 22.87 15.20 5.06
C VAL A 181 22.94 14.26 6.27
N LEU A 182 23.13 14.81 7.47
CA LEU A 182 23.37 14.01 8.67
C LEU A 182 22.10 13.71 9.47
N GLY A 183 22.09 12.53 10.10
CA GLY A 183 21.08 12.11 11.08
C GLY A 183 19.68 11.89 10.50
N MET A 184 19.55 11.77 9.18
CA MET A 184 18.27 11.54 8.50
C MET A 184 17.68 10.20 8.95
N GLY A 185 16.46 10.25 9.51
CA GLY A 185 15.75 9.06 9.98
C GLY A 185 16.37 8.38 11.19
N ALA A 186 17.34 9.01 11.87
CA ALA A 186 18.23 8.29 12.77
C ALA A 186 17.76 8.24 14.24
N ALA A 187 17.50 9.38 14.86
CA ALA A 187 17.16 9.47 16.28
C ALA A 187 16.02 10.43 16.62
N HIS A 188 15.62 11.26 15.64
CA HIS A 188 14.58 12.25 15.79
C HIS A 188 13.53 12.08 14.69
N ARG A 189 12.28 12.31 15.08
CA ARG A 189 11.22 12.62 14.13
C ARG A 189 11.33 14.07 13.73
N GLU A 190 10.94 14.38 12.51
CA GLU A 190 11.11 15.72 11.95
C GLU A 190 9.81 16.24 11.34
N TRP A 191 9.39 17.42 11.79
CA TRP A 191 8.30 18.15 11.16
C TRP A 191 8.62 18.46 9.71
N THR A 192 7.61 18.32 8.85
CA THR A 192 7.63 18.80 7.48
C THR A 192 6.50 19.81 7.27
N SER A 193 6.56 20.58 6.19
CA SER A 193 5.46 21.47 5.80
C SER A 193 4.27 20.72 5.17
N SER A 194 4.43 19.42 4.86
CA SER A 194 3.43 18.64 4.13
C SER A 194 2.31 18.13 5.05
N GLU A 195 1.16 17.87 4.45
CA GLU A 195 -0.04 17.35 5.11
C GLU A 195 -0.23 15.88 4.73
N VAL A 196 -0.66 15.08 5.70
CA VAL A 196 -1.34 13.82 5.42
C VAL A 196 -2.81 14.14 5.22
N GLN A 197 -3.26 13.95 3.98
CA GLN A 197 -4.64 14.16 3.60
C GLN A 197 -5.55 13.14 4.32
N PRO A 198 -6.82 13.48 4.60
CA PRO A 198 -7.71 12.58 5.30
C PRO A 198 -7.99 11.31 4.48
N ILE A 199 -8.32 10.24 5.19
CA ILE A 199 -8.89 9.01 4.62
C ILE A 199 -10.22 8.80 5.33
N GLU A 200 -11.29 8.72 4.56
CA GLU A 200 -12.67 8.63 5.03
C GLU A 200 -12.83 7.62 6.18
N ASP A 201 -13.42 8.08 7.27
CA ASP A 201 -13.69 7.36 8.52
C ASP A 201 -12.49 6.67 9.21
N MET A 202 -11.27 6.86 8.70
CA MET A 202 -10.08 6.14 9.17
C MET A 202 -9.01 7.07 9.73
N GLN A 203 -8.78 8.21 9.09
CA GLN A 203 -7.73 9.12 9.51
C GLN A 203 -8.09 10.59 9.19
N PRO A 204 -8.05 11.50 10.19
CA PRO A 204 -8.25 12.90 9.93
C PRO A 204 -7.04 13.50 9.20
N ARG A 205 -7.21 14.72 8.69
CA ARG A 205 -6.08 15.52 8.20
C ARG A 205 -5.07 15.72 9.33
N ALA A 206 -3.78 15.55 9.02
CA ALA A 206 -2.70 15.66 9.98
C ALA A 206 -1.43 16.24 9.32
N ALA A 207 -0.45 16.62 10.12
CA ALA A 207 0.87 17.00 9.61
C ALA A 207 1.73 15.76 9.32
N ALA A 208 2.43 15.77 8.19
CA ALA A 208 3.38 14.72 7.84
C ALA A 208 4.68 14.91 8.63
N VAL A 209 5.09 13.85 9.30
CA VAL A 209 6.34 13.74 10.05
C VAL A 209 7.16 12.61 9.48
N ARG A 210 8.47 12.84 9.34
CA ARG A 210 9.41 11.86 8.79
C ARG A 210 10.47 11.48 9.83
N GLY A 211 11.19 10.39 9.56
CA GLY A 211 12.16 9.83 10.49
C GLY A 211 11.51 9.14 11.70
N ALA A 212 12.34 8.81 12.68
CA ALA A 212 11.95 7.99 13.82
C ALA A 212 12.74 8.35 15.07
N SER A 213 12.16 8.06 16.24
CA SER A 213 12.85 8.22 17.52
C SER A 213 14.01 7.23 17.64
N ALA A 214 15.03 7.54 18.46
CA ALA A 214 16.17 6.64 18.71
C ALA A 214 15.80 5.25 19.27
N LYS A 215 14.59 5.09 19.83
CA LYS A 215 14.10 3.82 20.41
C LYS A 215 13.25 3.00 19.43
N ALA A 216 13.06 3.49 18.22
CA ALA A 216 12.21 2.85 17.23
C ALA A 216 12.85 1.56 16.69
N THR A 217 12.06 0.76 16.00
CA THR A 217 12.56 -0.47 15.37
C THR A 217 13.34 -0.14 14.09
N ALA A 218 14.21 -1.05 13.65
CA ALA A 218 14.98 -0.86 12.41
C ALA A 218 14.10 -0.51 11.20
N THR A 219 12.88 -1.04 11.11
CA THR A 219 11.93 -0.74 10.02
C THR A 219 11.30 0.64 10.11
N ASP A 220 11.30 1.29 11.27
CA ASP A 220 10.76 2.65 11.41
C ASP A 220 11.74 3.72 10.91
N HIS A 221 13.04 3.40 10.88
CA HIS A 221 14.11 4.31 10.42
C HIS A 221 14.23 4.45 8.89
N ARG A 222 13.36 3.76 8.13
CA ARG A 222 13.37 3.79 6.65
C ARG A 222 13.10 5.21 6.17
N CYS A 223 13.79 5.63 5.11
CA CYS A 223 13.58 6.93 4.48
C CYS A 223 12.15 7.11 3.97
N ALA A 224 11.44 6.04 3.63
CA ALA A 224 10.03 6.09 3.20
C ALA A 224 9.03 6.25 4.36
N ARG A 225 9.43 5.97 5.61
CA ARG A 225 8.48 5.91 6.73
C ARG A 225 7.85 7.27 7.01
N ARG A 226 6.54 7.31 6.91
CA ARG A 226 5.70 8.49 7.13
C ARG A 226 4.88 8.31 8.39
N THR A 227 4.70 9.37 9.17
CA THR A 227 3.81 9.40 10.33
C THR A 227 2.86 10.59 10.20
N ALA A 228 1.59 10.39 10.57
CA ALA A 228 0.58 11.43 10.66
C ALA A 228 0.44 11.89 12.11
N ILE A 229 0.67 13.18 12.39
CA ILE A 229 0.63 13.73 13.76
C ILE A 229 -0.21 15.02 13.76
N ASP A 230 -0.95 15.25 14.85
CA ASP A 230 -1.61 16.54 15.11
C ASP A 230 -0.58 17.69 15.00
N PRO A 231 -0.79 18.72 14.14
CA PRO A 231 0.14 19.83 13.97
C PRO A 231 0.41 20.65 15.25
N ALA A 232 -0.47 20.58 16.25
CA ALA A 232 -0.30 21.22 17.55
C ALA A 232 0.48 20.36 18.55
N ALA A 233 0.74 19.09 18.25
CA ALA A 233 1.48 18.21 19.13
C ALA A 233 2.92 18.71 19.38
N THR A 234 3.47 18.30 20.51
CA THR A 234 4.89 18.48 20.85
C THR A 234 5.41 17.17 21.40
N ALA A 235 6.68 16.85 21.12
CA ALA A 235 7.33 15.67 21.67
C ALA A 235 8.84 15.88 21.79
N ALA A 236 9.46 15.26 22.80
CA ALA A 236 10.88 15.41 23.09
C ALA A 236 11.80 14.90 21.97
N ASP A 237 11.32 13.97 21.15
CA ASP A 237 12.03 13.42 19.99
C ASP A 237 11.67 14.12 18.66
N LEU A 238 10.72 15.06 18.69
CA LEU A 238 10.19 15.72 17.49
C LEU A 238 10.86 17.07 17.29
N GLY A 239 11.79 17.11 16.34
CA GLY A 239 12.49 18.30 15.88
C GLY A 239 12.12 18.67 14.46
N PHE A 240 13.04 19.33 13.76
CA PHE A 240 12.87 19.76 12.38
C PHE A 240 14.21 20.19 11.77
N ARG A 241 14.24 20.35 10.45
CA ARG A 241 15.33 21.00 9.71
C ARG A 241 14.76 21.94 8.65
N CYS A 242 15.52 22.96 8.27
CA CYS A 242 15.04 23.96 7.34
C CYS A 242 15.55 23.69 5.91
N CYS A 243 14.69 24.01 4.94
CA CYS A 243 14.98 24.03 3.53
C CYS A 243 14.95 25.46 2.98
N ARG A 244 15.61 25.69 1.84
CA ARG A 244 15.68 26.98 1.13
C ARG A 244 15.48 26.78 -0.37
N GLY A 245 14.98 27.83 -1.03
CA GLY A 245 14.49 27.78 -2.40
C GLY A 245 12.97 27.60 -2.47
N ALA A 246 12.43 27.57 -3.69
CA ALA A 246 11.00 27.35 -3.91
C ALA A 246 10.56 25.99 -3.34
N PRO A 247 9.39 25.89 -2.69
CA PRO A 247 8.86 24.62 -2.20
C PRO A 247 8.50 23.68 -3.34
N ASN A 248 8.94 22.43 -3.25
CA ASN A 248 8.47 21.38 -4.12
C ASN A 248 6.98 21.07 -3.86
N ALA A 249 6.10 21.44 -4.79
CA ALA A 249 4.66 21.43 -4.59
C ALA A 249 3.99 20.05 -4.70
N VAL A 250 4.74 19.01 -5.10
CA VAL A 250 4.21 17.65 -5.23
C VAL A 250 3.74 17.13 -3.87
N GLN A 251 2.55 16.52 -3.84
CA GLN A 251 1.95 15.97 -2.63
C GLN A 251 1.74 14.47 -2.77
N ILE A 252 1.92 13.73 -1.67
CA ILE A 252 1.55 12.33 -1.60
C ILE A 252 0.02 12.25 -1.51
N PRO A 253 -0.66 11.59 -2.47
CA PRO A 253 -2.11 11.47 -2.44
C PRO A 253 -2.58 10.54 -1.30
N SER A 254 -3.77 10.79 -0.75
CA SER A 254 -4.42 9.81 0.13
C SER A 254 -4.83 8.58 -0.68
N PRO A 255 -4.53 7.35 -0.19
CA PRO A 255 -5.13 6.16 -0.75
C PRO A 255 -6.64 6.16 -0.51
N LYS A 256 -7.38 5.46 -1.38
CA LYS A 256 -8.83 5.33 -1.32
C LYS A 256 -9.24 3.92 -0.90
N TRP A 257 -10.44 3.81 -0.36
CA TRP A 257 -11.11 2.53 -0.23
C TRP A 257 -11.53 2.03 -1.60
N ASP A 258 -10.99 0.87 -2.00
CA ASP A 258 -11.45 0.13 -3.16
C ASP A 258 -12.41 -1.00 -2.76
N GLN A 259 -13.11 -1.55 -3.76
CA GLN A 259 -13.92 -2.75 -3.60
C GLN A 259 -13.08 -3.86 -2.96
N THR A 260 -13.58 -4.48 -1.89
CA THR A 260 -12.78 -5.44 -1.10
C THR A 260 -12.25 -6.60 -1.93
N TYR A 261 -13.11 -7.20 -2.76
CA TYR A 261 -12.77 -8.32 -3.64
C TYR A 261 -13.35 -8.06 -5.03
N LYS A 262 -12.55 -8.37 -6.05
CA LYS A 262 -12.95 -8.34 -7.45
C LYS A 262 -12.37 -9.57 -8.14
N ARG A 263 -13.16 -10.28 -8.95
CA ARG A 263 -12.60 -11.36 -9.77
C ARG A 263 -11.71 -10.81 -10.87
N VAL A 264 -10.58 -11.47 -11.06
CA VAL A 264 -9.58 -11.12 -12.07
C VAL A 264 -9.15 -12.38 -12.83
N GLU A 265 -8.55 -12.18 -13.99
CA GLU A 265 -7.96 -13.24 -14.80
C GLU A 265 -6.47 -12.99 -14.98
N ILE A 266 -5.67 -14.04 -14.84
CA ILE A 266 -4.26 -14.07 -15.20
C ILE A 266 -4.11 -15.24 -16.18
N ALA A 267 -3.40 -15.06 -17.27
CA ALA A 267 -3.15 -16.17 -18.20
C ALA A 267 -2.28 -17.23 -17.52
N PRO A 268 -2.54 -18.54 -17.69
CA PRO A 268 -1.68 -19.58 -17.13
C PRO A 268 -0.21 -19.46 -17.54
N SER A 269 0.06 -18.95 -18.75
CA SER A 269 1.42 -18.65 -19.24
C SER A 269 2.11 -17.58 -18.39
N ASP A 270 1.40 -16.49 -18.09
CA ASP A 270 1.93 -15.39 -17.29
C ASP A 270 2.22 -15.87 -15.87
N LEU A 271 1.29 -16.65 -15.28
CA LEU A 271 1.48 -17.24 -13.96
C LEU A 271 2.67 -18.22 -13.92
N ALA A 272 2.88 -18.99 -14.98
CA ALA A 272 4.02 -19.91 -15.09
C ALA A 272 5.36 -19.15 -15.18
N GLU A 273 5.41 -18.04 -15.92
CA GLU A 273 6.57 -17.15 -15.96
C GLU A 273 6.85 -16.55 -14.57
N MET A 274 5.80 -16.07 -13.89
CA MET A 274 5.88 -15.59 -12.52
C MET A 274 6.50 -16.63 -11.59
N PHE A 275 6.00 -17.87 -11.59
CA PHE A 275 6.45 -18.95 -10.70
C PHE A 275 7.88 -19.37 -10.98
N THR A 276 8.32 -19.33 -12.24
CA THR A 276 9.71 -19.66 -12.63
C THR A 276 10.71 -18.67 -12.02
N SER A 277 10.29 -17.42 -11.78
CA SER A 277 11.15 -16.41 -11.16
C SER A 277 11.27 -16.50 -9.64
N VAL A 278 10.48 -17.38 -9.00
CA VAL A 278 10.35 -17.50 -7.53
C VAL A 278 10.87 -18.87 -7.09
N PRO A 279 12.04 -19.01 -6.43
CA PRO A 279 12.62 -20.32 -6.13
C PRO A 279 11.68 -21.27 -5.36
N ALA A 280 10.82 -20.76 -4.48
CA ALA A 280 9.85 -21.57 -3.74
C ALA A 280 8.78 -22.21 -4.66
N LEU A 281 8.44 -21.57 -5.78
CA LEU A 281 7.41 -21.99 -6.72
C LEU A 281 7.97 -22.64 -7.99
N ALA A 282 9.27 -22.43 -8.29
CA ALA A 282 9.92 -22.97 -9.47
C ALA A 282 9.81 -24.50 -9.59
N SER A 283 9.71 -25.20 -8.45
CA SER A 283 9.52 -26.66 -8.41
C SER A 283 8.15 -27.17 -8.87
N LEU A 284 7.16 -26.28 -9.00
CA LEU A 284 5.81 -26.62 -9.47
C LEU A 284 5.75 -26.84 -10.99
N GLY A 285 6.78 -26.45 -11.73
CA GLY A 285 6.78 -26.51 -13.19
C GLY A 285 5.89 -25.44 -13.83
N THR A 286 5.68 -25.58 -15.14
CA THR A 286 4.97 -24.57 -15.96
C THR A 286 3.58 -25.01 -16.42
N ASN A 287 3.19 -26.26 -16.16
CA ASN A 287 1.88 -26.80 -16.51
C ASN A 287 0.83 -26.39 -15.48
N LEU A 288 0.41 -25.13 -15.55
CA LEU A 288 -0.56 -24.54 -14.63
C LEU A 288 -1.96 -24.56 -15.25
N THR A 289 -2.95 -24.96 -14.45
CA THR A 289 -4.36 -24.96 -14.85
C THR A 289 -5.25 -24.40 -13.75
N TYR A 290 -6.33 -23.73 -14.15
CA TYR A 290 -7.36 -23.25 -13.23
C TYR A 290 -8.50 -24.25 -13.07
N PHE A 291 -9.14 -24.18 -11.91
CA PHE A 291 -10.38 -24.89 -11.62
C PHE A 291 -11.57 -24.15 -12.23
N LYS A 292 -12.64 -24.87 -12.55
CA LYS A 292 -13.80 -24.40 -13.32
C LYS A 292 -15.04 -24.25 -12.45
N GLU A 293 -15.68 -23.09 -12.56
CA GLU A 293 -17.02 -22.86 -12.04
C GLU A 293 -18.10 -23.30 -13.05
N PRO A 294 -19.26 -23.84 -12.60
CA PRO A 294 -19.61 -24.09 -11.20
C PRO A 294 -19.14 -25.47 -10.69
N ASP A 295 -18.69 -26.36 -11.57
CA ASP A 295 -18.51 -27.79 -11.27
C ASP A 295 -17.52 -28.06 -10.13
N ASP A 296 -16.35 -27.40 -10.14
CA ASP A 296 -15.34 -27.60 -9.10
C ASP A 296 -15.80 -27.05 -7.74
N VAL A 297 -16.53 -25.92 -7.73
CA VAL A 297 -17.14 -25.39 -6.51
C VAL A 297 -18.15 -26.37 -5.92
N ASN A 298 -19.04 -26.91 -6.77
CA ASN A 298 -20.01 -27.90 -6.35
C ASN A 298 -19.35 -29.17 -5.80
N SER A 299 -18.23 -29.59 -6.38
CA SER A 299 -17.48 -30.76 -5.90
C SER A 299 -16.86 -30.57 -4.52
N VAL A 300 -16.33 -29.38 -4.20
CA VAL A 300 -15.79 -29.05 -2.87
C VAL A 300 -16.91 -28.98 -1.83
N LEU A 301 -18.05 -28.40 -2.20
CA LEU A 301 -19.24 -28.33 -1.33
C LEU A 301 -19.83 -29.71 -1.05
N ALA A 302 -19.91 -30.58 -2.05
CA ALA A 302 -20.45 -31.94 -1.90
C ALA A 302 -19.61 -32.81 -0.97
N ARG A 303 -18.32 -32.51 -0.83
CA ARG A 303 -17.41 -33.16 0.13
C ARG A 303 -17.48 -32.54 1.53
N GLY A 304 -18.00 -31.32 1.66
CA GLY A 304 -17.92 -30.51 2.87
C GLY A 304 -18.86 -30.95 4.00
N ASP A 305 -18.41 -30.78 5.24
CA ASP A 305 -19.17 -31.13 6.45
C ASP A 305 -20.38 -30.20 6.67
N ALA A 306 -20.26 -28.93 6.29
CA ALA A 306 -21.30 -27.91 6.47
C ALA A 306 -22.38 -27.88 5.36
N GLY A 307 -22.14 -28.57 4.23
CA GLY A 307 -23.04 -28.65 3.07
C GLY A 307 -23.34 -27.32 2.34
N THR A 308 -22.99 -26.16 2.91
CA THR A 308 -23.22 -24.83 2.34
C THR A 308 -22.13 -23.84 2.76
N ALA A 309 -21.96 -22.78 1.97
CA ALA A 309 -21.07 -21.67 2.34
C ALA A 309 -21.68 -20.82 3.48
N PRO A 310 -20.86 -20.15 4.32
CA PRO A 310 -21.37 -19.24 5.33
C PRO A 310 -22.18 -18.10 4.71
N ALA A 311 -23.09 -17.50 5.48
CA ALA A 311 -23.89 -16.36 5.01
C ALA A 311 -23.01 -15.25 4.41
N ASN A 312 -23.48 -14.66 3.31
CA ASN A 312 -22.79 -13.60 2.56
C ASN A 312 -21.40 -13.99 2.02
N THR A 313 -21.13 -15.28 1.88
CA THR A 313 -19.87 -15.79 1.30
C THR A 313 -20.12 -16.25 -0.13
N VAL A 314 -19.32 -15.71 -1.05
CA VAL A 314 -19.28 -16.16 -2.44
C VAL A 314 -18.13 -17.13 -2.61
N LEU A 315 -18.42 -18.32 -3.12
CA LEU A 315 -17.41 -19.32 -3.48
C LEU A 315 -17.01 -19.16 -4.94
N THR A 316 -15.71 -19.28 -5.21
CA THR A 316 -15.14 -19.00 -6.52
C THR A 316 -13.85 -19.81 -6.71
N THR A 317 -13.55 -20.22 -7.93
CA THR A 317 -12.22 -20.70 -8.35
C THR A 317 -11.46 -19.63 -9.12
N SER A 318 -12.14 -18.57 -9.54
CA SER A 318 -11.51 -17.39 -10.16
C SER A 318 -10.49 -16.74 -9.23
N ALA A 319 -9.40 -16.21 -9.81
CA ALA A 319 -8.46 -15.37 -9.08
C ALA A 319 -9.14 -14.09 -8.56
N LEU A 320 -8.61 -13.56 -7.46
CA LEU A 320 -9.18 -12.39 -6.78
C LEU A 320 -8.15 -11.27 -6.67
N ALA A 321 -8.50 -10.07 -7.12
CA ALA A 321 -7.90 -8.85 -6.60
C ALA A 321 -8.56 -8.52 -5.26
N TRP A 322 -7.74 -8.31 -4.24
CA TRP A 322 -8.11 -8.16 -2.85
C TRP A 322 -7.50 -6.89 -2.27
N ASN A 323 -8.35 -6.00 -1.76
CA ASN A 323 -7.98 -4.71 -1.20
C ASN A 323 -8.30 -4.67 0.31
N PRO A 324 -7.43 -5.21 1.19
CA PRO A 324 -7.73 -5.36 2.61
C PRO A 324 -7.75 -4.01 3.36
N VAL A 325 -6.91 -3.07 2.94
CA VAL A 325 -6.77 -1.71 3.49
C VAL A 325 -6.51 -0.72 2.35
N PRO A 326 -6.73 0.59 2.54
CA PRO A 326 -6.40 1.59 1.53
C PRO A 326 -4.91 1.53 1.17
N GLY A 327 -4.61 1.60 -0.13
CA GLY A 327 -3.23 1.63 -0.63
C GLY A 327 -2.53 0.27 -0.69
N GLU A 328 -3.28 -0.82 -0.45
CA GLU A 328 -2.80 -2.20 -0.59
C GLU A 328 -3.67 -2.97 -1.58
N GLN A 329 -3.03 -3.64 -2.55
CA GLN A 329 -3.69 -4.49 -3.53
C GLN A 329 -2.95 -5.83 -3.61
N ILE A 330 -3.68 -6.92 -3.38
CA ILE A 330 -3.15 -8.28 -3.39
C ILE A 330 -3.92 -9.09 -4.42
N VAL A 331 -3.22 -9.88 -5.22
CA VAL A 331 -3.83 -10.90 -6.08
C VAL A 331 -3.72 -12.25 -5.38
N VAL A 332 -4.85 -12.94 -5.19
CA VAL A 332 -4.89 -14.31 -4.66
C VAL A 332 -5.34 -15.25 -5.77
N VAL A 333 -4.52 -16.26 -6.04
CA VAL A 333 -4.69 -17.22 -7.11
C VAL A 333 -4.69 -18.63 -6.53
N ALA A 334 -5.68 -19.44 -6.91
CA ALA A 334 -5.71 -20.87 -6.64
C ALA A 334 -5.67 -21.65 -7.97
N GLY A 335 -4.92 -22.73 -8.00
CA GLY A 335 -4.77 -23.53 -9.22
C GLY A 335 -4.11 -24.87 -8.99
N ARG A 336 -3.90 -25.60 -10.10
CA ARG A 336 -3.23 -26.90 -10.12
C ARG A 336 -1.94 -26.81 -10.92
N ALA A 337 -0.89 -27.41 -10.38
CA ALA A 337 0.40 -27.63 -11.03
C ALA A 337 0.68 -29.14 -11.05
N ASP A 338 0.47 -29.79 -12.19
CA ASP A 338 0.51 -31.25 -12.36
C ASP A 338 -0.31 -32.03 -11.31
N LYS A 339 0.35 -32.55 -10.27
CA LYS A 339 -0.26 -33.34 -9.20
C LYS A 339 -0.47 -32.56 -7.90
N ASP A 340 0.03 -31.34 -7.84
CA ASP A 340 -0.07 -30.45 -6.69
C ASP A 340 -1.14 -29.39 -6.96
N SER A 341 -1.76 -28.88 -5.91
CA SER A 341 -2.56 -27.66 -5.96
C SER A 341 -1.89 -26.57 -5.13
N PHE A 342 -2.20 -25.32 -5.44
CA PHE A 342 -1.55 -24.19 -4.79
C PHE A 342 -2.53 -23.05 -4.52
N ILE A 343 -2.13 -22.23 -3.55
CA ILE A 343 -2.67 -20.90 -3.30
C ILE A 343 -1.48 -19.96 -3.23
N VAL A 344 -1.50 -18.91 -4.05
CA VAL A 344 -0.46 -17.89 -4.09
C VAL A 344 -1.10 -16.52 -3.94
N ALA A 345 -0.63 -15.76 -2.96
CA ALA A 345 -0.98 -14.37 -2.74
C ALA A 345 0.21 -13.49 -3.15
N MET A 346 -0.04 -12.42 -3.91
CA MET A 346 0.99 -11.53 -4.43
C MET A 346 0.57 -10.07 -4.25
N HIS A 347 1.44 -9.22 -3.74
CA HIS A 347 1.24 -7.78 -3.81
C HIS A 347 1.30 -7.34 -5.29
N ARG A 348 0.37 -6.48 -5.70
CA ARG A 348 0.44 -5.78 -6.99
C ARG A 348 1.29 -4.52 -6.81
N LEU A 349 2.27 -4.34 -7.67
CA LEU A 349 3.14 -3.17 -7.71
C LEU A 349 2.79 -2.30 -8.92
N PRO A 350 3.21 -1.02 -8.93
CA PRO A 350 3.10 -0.18 -10.11
C PRO A 350 3.72 -0.83 -11.35
N LYS A 351 3.17 -0.48 -12.52
CA LYS A 351 3.60 -0.98 -13.85
C LYS A 351 3.42 -2.50 -14.02
N ASP A 352 2.37 -3.05 -13.41
CA ASP A 352 1.95 -4.46 -13.52
C ASP A 352 3.05 -5.46 -13.07
N ARG A 353 3.85 -5.05 -12.09
CA ARG A 353 4.81 -5.93 -11.41
C ARG A 353 4.16 -6.59 -10.20
N TYR A 354 4.77 -7.67 -9.71
CA TYR A 354 4.26 -8.44 -8.57
C TYR A 354 5.36 -8.82 -7.58
N ARG A 355 4.98 -8.98 -6.32
CA ARG A 355 5.83 -9.53 -5.25
C ARG A 355 5.07 -10.62 -4.52
N ILE A 356 5.71 -11.75 -4.24
CA ILE A 356 5.10 -12.79 -3.41
C ILE A 356 4.77 -12.23 -2.03
N ALA A 357 3.53 -12.43 -1.60
CA ALA A 357 3.06 -12.12 -0.25
C ALA A 357 3.01 -13.37 0.62
N SER A 358 2.48 -14.47 0.07
CA SER A 358 2.40 -15.76 0.76
C SER A 358 2.12 -16.89 -0.23
N THR A 359 2.57 -18.11 0.08
CA THR A 359 2.37 -19.28 -0.77
C THR A 359 1.99 -20.50 0.07
N LEU A 360 1.03 -21.29 -0.40
CA LEU A 360 0.72 -22.62 0.11
C LEU A 360 0.68 -23.60 -1.06
N VAL A 361 1.38 -24.73 -0.92
CA VAL A 361 1.37 -25.83 -1.89
C VAL A 361 0.86 -27.08 -1.19
N LEU A 362 -0.23 -27.64 -1.72
CA LEU A 362 -0.81 -28.90 -1.27
C LEU A 362 -0.25 -30.03 -2.13
N LYS A 363 0.73 -30.76 -1.57
CA LYS A 363 1.47 -31.79 -2.30
C LYS A 363 0.62 -33.03 -2.58
N ASN A 364 0.64 -33.49 -3.82
CA ASN A 364 -0.17 -34.61 -4.32
C ASN A 364 -1.69 -34.42 -4.15
N GLU A 365 -2.16 -33.18 -3.95
CA GLU A 365 -3.58 -32.86 -3.86
C GLU A 365 -4.06 -32.32 -5.21
N LYS A 366 -4.81 -33.15 -5.94
CA LYS A 366 -5.32 -32.81 -7.27
C LYS A 366 -6.68 -32.12 -7.22
N GLY A 367 -7.39 -32.20 -6.10
CA GLY A 367 -8.72 -31.65 -5.94
C GLY A 367 -8.76 -30.14 -6.18
N PRO A 368 -9.93 -29.61 -6.53
CA PRO A 368 -10.10 -28.18 -6.66
C PRO A 368 -9.89 -27.46 -5.34
N VAL A 369 -9.23 -26.32 -5.41
CA VAL A 369 -9.12 -25.36 -4.32
C VAL A 369 -10.09 -24.22 -4.61
N VAL A 370 -11.05 -24.03 -3.70
CA VAL A 370 -12.07 -22.99 -3.79
C VAL A 370 -11.75 -21.87 -2.81
N LEU A 371 -11.84 -20.62 -3.28
CA LEU A 371 -11.76 -19.42 -2.46
C LEU A 371 -13.17 -19.00 -2.04
N GLY A 372 -13.33 -18.55 -0.80
CA GLY A 372 -14.58 -17.99 -0.29
C GLY A 372 -14.36 -16.60 0.27
N PHE A 373 -15.06 -15.61 -0.29
CA PHE A 373 -14.93 -14.22 0.16
C PHE A 373 -16.27 -13.63 0.55
N ASN A 374 -16.22 -12.69 1.50
CA ASN A 374 -17.36 -11.91 1.94
C ASN A 374 -16.95 -10.43 1.85
N GLY A 375 -17.66 -9.65 1.03
CA GLY A 375 -17.30 -8.25 0.74
C GLY A 375 -17.24 -7.33 1.96
N TYR A 376 -17.93 -7.68 3.05
CA TYR A 376 -17.90 -6.96 4.33
C TYR A 376 -16.69 -7.36 5.21
N VAL A 377 -16.04 -8.49 4.94
CA VAL A 377 -14.86 -8.97 5.68
C VAL A 377 -13.59 -8.62 4.90
N ARG A 378 -13.01 -7.46 5.23
CA ARG A 378 -11.88 -6.91 4.44
C ARG A 378 -10.55 -7.61 4.61
N LYS A 379 -10.22 -8.04 5.82
CA LYS A 379 -8.87 -8.57 6.14
C LYS A 379 -8.75 -10.09 6.00
N ARG A 380 -9.74 -10.78 5.42
CA ARG A 380 -9.72 -12.26 5.35
C ARG A 380 -10.65 -12.82 4.28
N LEU A 381 -10.13 -13.79 3.53
CA LEU A 381 -10.92 -14.75 2.74
C LEU A 381 -10.57 -16.19 3.17
N SER A 382 -11.45 -17.13 2.88
CA SER A 382 -11.27 -18.55 3.19
C SER A 382 -10.85 -19.34 1.95
N TRP A 383 -10.20 -20.48 2.17
CA TRP A 383 -9.91 -21.45 1.11
C TRP A 383 -10.27 -22.86 1.57
N ALA A 384 -10.61 -23.75 0.64
CA ALA A 384 -10.85 -25.17 0.95
C ALA A 384 -10.70 -26.09 -0.27
N THR A 385 -10.25 -27.32 -0.03
CA THR A 385 -10.42 -28.50 -0.92
C THR A 385 -11.63 -29.35 -0.52
N CYS A 386 -12.07 -29.20 0.73
CA CYS A 386 -13.27 -29.79 1.32
C CYS A 386 -13.83 -28.76 2.31
N TRP A 387 -15.03 -28.26 2.06
CA TRP A 387 -15.53 -27.09 2.80
C TRP A 387 -15.81 -27.41 4.27
N ASP A 388 -15.20 -26.64 5.18
CA ASP A 388 -15.28 -26.83 6.65
C ASP A 388 -14.67 -28.15 7.18
N CYS A 389 -14.03 -28.93 6.31
CA CYS A 389 -13.35 -30.16 6.71
C CYS A 389 -12.01 -29.83 7.38
N ARG A 390 -11.71 -30.55 8.47
CA ARG A 390 -10.46 -30.40 9.21
C ARG A 390 -9.27 -30.84 8.36
N GLY A 391 -8.24 -29.99 8.28
CA GLY A 391 -7.03 -30.21 7.49
C GLY A 391 -7.19 -29.88 6.00
N GLU A 392 -8.40 -29.55 5.53
CA GLU A 392 -8.68 -29.32 4.10
C GLU A 392 -9.27 -27.93 3.84
N SER A 393 -9.21 -27.06 4.85
CA SER A 393 -9.71 -25.70 4.78
C SER A 393 -8.82 -24.74 5.58
N GLY A 394 -8.99 -23.45 5.33
CA GLY A 394 -8.13 -22.44 5.92
C GLY A 394 -8.49 -21.02 5.54
N ASN A 395 -7.56 -20.09 5.78
CA ASN A 395 -7.74 -18.68 5.46
C ASN A 395 -6.52 -18.07 4.77
N VAL A 396 -6.76 -17.07 3.94
CA VAL A 396 -5.77 -16.06 3.55
C VAL A 396 -6.11 -14.79 4.32
N THR A 397 -5.19 -14.36 5.19
CA THR A 397 -5.43 -13.28 6.17
C THR A 397 -4.42 -12.16 6.01
N TYR A 398 -4.90 -10.91 6.01
CA TYR A 398 -4.06 -9.71 6.07
C TYR A 398 -3.96 -9.30 7.52
N ARG A 399 -2.76 -9.41 8.09
CA ARG A 399 -2.49 -9.17 9.50
C ARG A 399 -2.27 -7.69 9.78
N ASP A 400 -2.36 -7.32 11.04
CA ASP A 400 -2.14 -5.93 11.47
C ASP A 400 -0.69 -5.47 11.34
N ASP A 401 0.26 -6.40 11.19
CA ASP A 401 1.66 -6.12 10.85
C ASP A 401 1.90 -5.95 9.35
N GLY A 402 0.84 -5.90 8.53
CA GLY A 402 0.90 -5.68 7.09
C GLY A 402 1.21 -6.94 6.27
N ARG A 403 1.35 -8.11 6.90
CA ARG A 403 1.69 -9.36 6.22
C ARG A 403 0.48 -10.16 5.79
N VAL A 404 0.61 -10.85 4.67
CA VAL A 404 -0.35 -11.86 4.21
C VAL A 404 0.09 -13.24 4.72
N VAL A 405 -0.83 -13.97 5.33
CA VAL A 405 -0.58 -15.34 5.79
C VAL A 405 -1.67 -16.26 5.29
N ILE A 406 -1.26 -17.38 4.68
CA ILE A 406 -2.14 -18.50 4.34
C ILE A 406 -2.02 -19.54 5.46
N THR A 407 -3.13 -19.86 6.12
CA THR A 407 -3.19 -20.88 7.18
C THR A 407 -4.09 -22.03 6.77
N GLN A 408 -3.76 -23.23 7.24
CA GLN A 408 -4.58 -24.43 7.19
C GLN A 408 -5.12 -24.70 8.60
N LYS A 409 -6.37 -25.16 8.72
CA LYS A 409 -7.05 -25.43 9.97
C LYS A 409 -7.28 -26.91 10.20
#